data_AF-A0AAU8SMT0-F1
#
_entry.id   AF-A0AAU8SMT0-F1
#
_cell.length_a   1.000
_cell.length_b   1.000
_cell.length_c   1.000
_cell.angle_alpha   90.00
_cell.angle_beta   90.00
_cell.angle_gamma   90.00
#
_symmetry.space_group_name_H-M   'P 1'
#
loop_
_entity.id
_entity.type
_entity.pdbx_description
1 polymer ?
#
loop_
_entity_poly.entity_id
_entity_poly.type
_entity_poly.pdbx_seq_one_letter_code
_entity_poly.pdbx_strand_id
1 'polypeptide(L)'
;MSMKLNSASHPATATEIRDIVGPIEDDIIAKILEIEPTSAEVLDAYTWFRSDERLLFRLDREPHGRAARVFEILEREEESGDDLRP
;
A
#
# COMPACT_ATOMS: atom_id res chain seq x y z
N MET A 1 -20.32 4.72 -17.98
CA MET A 1 -19.52 3.68 -17.30
C MET A 1 -19.20 4.21 -15.92
N SER A 2 -19.98 3.82 -14.91
CA SER A 2 -19.84 4.35 -13.55
C SER A 2 -20.04 3.19 -12.58
N MET A 3 -18.94 2.57 -12.17
CA MET A 3 -18.90 1.68 -11.02
C MET A 3 -18.00 2.36 -10.00
N LYS A 4 -18.61 3.21 -9.17
CA LYS A 4 -17.90 4.05 -8.18
C LYS A 4 -18.43 3.83 -6.77
N LEU A 5 -18.90 2.62 -6.46
CA LEU A 5 -19.60 2.31 -5.21
C LEU A 5 -19.31 0.87 -4.81
N ASN A 6 -18.10 0.55 -4.32
CA ASN A 6 -17.94 -0.60 -3.39
C ASN A 6 -16.61 -0.70 -2.64
N SER A 7 -15.68 0.24 -2.82
CA SER A 7 -14.30 0.23 -2.28
C SER A 7 -14.17 0.13 -0.76
N ALA A 8 -15.26 0.26 0.01
CA ALA A 8 -15.25 0.18 1.47
C ALA A 8 -15.73 -1.17 2.06
N SER A 9 -16.26 -2.10 1.24
CA SER A 9 -16.78 -3.39 1.74
C SER A 9 -16.16 -4.63 1.12
N HIS A 10 -15.37 -4.50 0.06
CA HIS A 10 -14.69 -5.63 -0.56
C HIS A 10 -13.17 -5.46 -0.51
N PRO A 11 -12.43 -6.57 -0.34
CA PRO A 11 -10.98 -6.54 -0.47
C PRO A 11 -10.60 -6.03 -1.86
N ALA A 12 -9.57 -5.19 -1.90
CA ALA A 12 -9.01 -4.64 -3.11
C ALA A 12 -8.50 -5.78 -3.99
N THR A 13 -8.80 -5.69 -5.28
CA THR A 13 -8.29 -6.66 -6.24
C THR A 13 -6.85 -6.33 -6.65
N ALA A 14 -6.11 -7.31 -7.18
CA ALA A 14 -4.76 -7.12 -7.72
C ALA A 14 -4.67 -5.92 -8.68
N THR A 15 -5.71 -5.73 -9.50
CA THR A 15 -5.78 -4.65 -10.47
C THR A 15 -5.94 -3.29 -9.79
N GLU A 16 -6.80 -3.19 -8.78
CA GLU A 16 -6.97 -1.95 -8.00
C GLU A 16 -5.71 -1.60 -7.20
N ILE A 17 -5.07 -2.59 -6.58
CA ILE A 17 -3.81 -2.38 -5.83
C ILE A 17 -2.75 -1.80 -6.77
N ARG A 18 -2.60 -2.37 -7.97
CA ARG A 18 -1.65 -1.88 -8.99
C ARG A 18 -2.03 -0.51 -9.54
N ASP A 19 -3.31 -0.19 -9.63
CA ASP A 19 -3.79 1.14 -10.05
C ASP A 19 -3.46 2.21 -9.00
N ILE A 20 -3.55 1.86 -7.71
CA ILE A 20 -3.29 2.77 -6.58
C ILE A 20 -1.78 2.93 -6.32
N VAL A 21 -1.06 1.82 -6.15
CA VAL A 21 0.34 1.81 -5.73
C VAL A 21 1.28 2.05 -6.92
N GLY A 22 0.84 1.68 -8.12
CA GLY A 22 1.64 1.71 -9.35
C GLY A 22 2.26 0.34 -9.67
N PRO A 23 3.28 0.31 -10.53
CA PRO A 23 3.92 -0.94 -10.96
C PRO A 23 4.73 -1.55 -9.81
N ILE A 24 4.14 -2.53 -9.13
CA ILE A 24 4.78 -3.36 -8.10
C ILE A 24 4.82 -4.83 -8.55
N GLU A 25 5.71 -5.61 -7.96
CA GLU A 25 5.85 -7.03 -8.30
C GLU A 25 4.62 -7.84 -7.87
N ASP A 26 4.29 -8.88 -8.64
CA ASP A 26 3.13 -9.73 -8.38
C ASP A 26 3.22 -10.47 -7.04
N ASP A 27 4.45 -10.75 -6.55
CA ASP A 27 4.69 -11.31 -5.20
C ASP A 27 4.16 -10.38 -4.09
N ILE A 28 4.23 -9.08 -4.34
CA ILE A 28 3.86 -8.03 -3.38
C ILE A 28 2.38 -7.82 -3.41
N ILE A 29 1.81 -7.85 -4.62
CA ILE A 29 0.36 -7.91 -4.80
C ILE A 29 -0.20 -9.14 -4.08
N ALA A 30 0.44 -10.31 -4.15
CA ALA A 30 0.00 -11.51 -3.44
C ALA A 30 0.02 -11.33 -1.91
N LYS A 31 1.11 -10.80 -1.35
CA LYS A 31 1.20 -10.49 0.09
C LYS A 31 0.16 -9.47 0.55
N ILE A 32 -0.09 -8.44 -0.26
CA ILE A 32 -1.13 -7.44 0.01
C ILE A 32 -2.51 -8.09 -0.05
N LEU A 33 -2.78 -8.97 -1.02
CA LEU A 33 -4.05 -9.69 -1.13
C LEU A 33 -4.32 -10.62 0.06
N GLU A 34 -3.28 -11.23 0.65
CA GLU A 34 -3.42 -12.07 1.86
C GLU A 34 -3.95 -11.29 3.07
N ILE A 35 -3.72 -9.98 3.13
CA ILE A 35 -4.24 -9.10 4.19
C ILE A 35 -5.72 -8.77 3.98
N GLU A 36 -6.23 -9.02 2.76
CA GLU A 36 -7.56 -8.63 2.31
C GLU A 36 -7.87 -7.14 2.59
N PRO A 37 -6.95 -6.19 2.29
CA PRO A 37 -7.13 -4.79 2.55
C PRO A 37 -8.18 -4.23 1.60
N THR A 38 -8.94 -3.25 2.05
CA THR A 38 -9.85 -2.52 1.15
C THR A 38 -9.08 -1.53 0.27
N SER A 39 -9.66 -1.10 -0.85
CA SER A 39 -8.98 -0.12 -1.72
C SER A 39 -8.77 1.23 -1.00
N ALA A 40 -9.62 1.55 -0.02
CA ALA A 40 -9.39 2.69 0.87
C ALA A 40 -8.14 2.51 1.76
N GLU A 41 -7.94 1.32 2.34
CA GLU A 41 -6.76 1.04 3.19
C GLU A 41 -5.47 0.99 2.38
N VAL A 42 -5.51 0.44 1.15
CA VAL A 42 -4.35 0.45 0.24
C VAL A 42 -3.99 1.88 -0.16
N LEU A 43 -4.98 2.71 -0.46
CA LEU A 43 -4.77 4.13 -0.78
C LEU A 43 -4.22 4.91 0.43
N ASP A 44 -4.75 4.66 1.63
CA ASP A 44 -4.27 5.29 2.86
C ASP A 44 -2.80 4.90 3.11
N ALA A 45 -2.48 3.61 3.09
CA ALA A 45 -1.12 3.08 3.22
C ALA A 45 -0.16 3.67 2.17
N TYR A 46 -0.59 3.76 0.91
CA TYR A 46 0.23 4.35 -0.16
C TYR A 46 0.41 5.85 0.00
N THR A 47 -0.62 6.58 0.43
CA THR A 47 -0.55 8.02 0.71
C THR A 47 0.44 8.29 1.84
N TRP A 48 0.44 7.46 2.88
CA TRP A 48 1.45 7.48 3.95
C TRP A 48 2.86 7.18 3.42
N PHE A 49 3.00 6.12 2.62
CA PHE A 49 4.27 5.71 2.01
C PHE A 49 4.90 6.82 1.17
N ARG A 50 4.08 7.55 0.40
CA ARG A 50 4.50 8.66 -0.47
C ARG A 50 4.63 10.01 0.24
N SER A 51 4.13 10.14 1.47
CA SER A 51 4.19 11.41 2.19
C SER A 51 5.62 11.72 2.61
N ASP A 52 6.16 12.83 2.11
CA ASP A 52 7.48 13.38 2.44
C ASP A 52 7.64 13.66 3.95
N GLU A 53 6.50 13.81 4.66
CA GLU A 53 6.45 13.97 6.12
C GLU A 53 6.97 12.73 6.88
N ARG A 54 7.05 11.55 6.26
CA ARG A 54 7.66 10.32 6.83
C ARG A 54 9.15 10.52 7.16
N LEU A 55 9.86 11.33 6.38
CA LEU A 55 11.27 11.68 6.60
C LEU A 55 11.45 12.80 7.64
N LEU A 56 10.46 13.69 7.76
CA LEU A 56 10.55 14.91 8.57
C LEU A 56 9.96 14.75 9.97
N PHE A 57 8.94 13.92 10.15
CA PHE A 57 8.31 13.68 11.43
C PHE A 57 7.92 12.21 11.55
N ARG A 58 8.38 11.58 12.64
CA ARG A 58 7.68 10.42 13.23
C ARG A 58 6.24 10.87 13.48
N LEU A 59 5.38 10.68 12.50
CA LEU A 59 3.99 11.10 12.58
C LEU A 59 3.33 10.30 13.70
N ASP A 60 2.67 11.03 14.59
CA ASP A 60 1.81 10.53 15.67
C ASP A 60 0.59 9.74 15.15
N ARG A 61 0.49 9.55 13.83
CA ARG A 61 -0.56 8.83 13.11
C ARG A 61 0.08 7.80 12.22
N GLU A 62 0.55 6.71 12.81
CA GLU A 62 0.92 5.52 12.04
C GLU A 62 -0.34 4.96 11.36
N PRO A 63 -0.26 4.46 10.11
CA PRO A 63 -1.34 3.64 9.58
C PRO A 63 -1.58 2.47 10.56
N HIS A 64 -2.83 2.24 10.97
CA HIS A 64 -3.18 1.18 11.92
C HIS A 64 -3.99 0.07 11.25
N GLY A 65 -3.92 -1.15 11.79
CA GLY A 65 -4.69 -2.29 11.29
C GLY A 65 -4.16 -2.84 9.96
N ARG A 66 -5.03 -3.03 8.96
CA ARG A 66 -4.64 -3.61 7.67
C ARG A 66 -3.80 -2.64 6.83
N ALA A 67 -4.10 -1.34 6.89
CA ALA A 67 -3.28 -0.31 6.23
C ALA A 67 -1.82 -0.34 6.72
N ALA A 68 -1.59 -0.58 8.02
CA ALA A 68 -0.25 -0.74 8.59
C ALA A 68 0.52 -1.89 7.93
N ARG A 69 -0.15 -3.05 7.81
CA ARG A 69 0.43 -4.26 7.21
C ARG A 69 0.78 -4.06 5.73
N VAL A 70 -0.10 -3.38 4.98
CA VAL A 70 0.17 -3.04 3.58
C VAL A 70 1.36 -2.09 3.48
N PHE A 71 1.43 -1.08 4.36
CA PHE A 71 2.56 -0.15 4.43
C PHE A 71 3.88 -0.87 4.72
N GLU A 72 3.93 -1.77 5.71
CA GLU A 72 5.12 -2.57 6.05
C GLU A 72 5.63 -3.39 4.85
N ILE A 73 4.72 -3.95 4.06
CA ILE A 73 5.08 -4.70 2.85
C ILE A 73 5.71 -3.76 1.82
N LEU A 74 5.06 -2.63 1.52
CA LEU A 74 5.56 -1.68 0.52
C LEU A 74 6.93 -1.08 0.92
N GLU A 75 7.15 -0.83 2.21
CA GLU A 75 8.43 -0.32 2.72
C GLU A 75 9.56 -1.34 2.55
N ARG A 76 9.32 -2.62 2.84
CA ARG A 76 10.33 -3.68 2.63
C ARG A 76 10.74 -3.86 1.17
N GLU A 77 9.82 -3.61 0.25
CA GLU A 77 10.09 -3.72 -1.19
C GLU A 77 10.91 -2.55 -1.71
N GLU A 78 10.62 -1.33 -1.24
CA GLU A 78 11.45 -0.17 -1.50
C GLU A 78 12.88 -0.39 -0.97
N GLU A 79 13.01 -0.89 0.27
CA GLU A 79 14.30 -1.16 0.91
C GLU A 79 15.07 -2.29 0.22
N SER A 80 14.41 -3.38 -0.19
CA SER A 80 15.06 -4.46 -0.94
C SER A 80 15.48 -4.05 -2.36
N GLY A 81 14.82 -3.05 -2.95
CA GLY A 81 15.14 -2.52 -4.27
C GLY A 81 16.40 -1.64 -4.32
N ASP A 82 16.89 -1.14 -3.19
CA ASP A 82 18.09 -0.28 -3.08
C ASP A 82 19.33 -1.06 -2.57
N ASP A 83 19.36 -2.40 -2.58
CA ASP A 83 20.56 -3.21 -2.22
C ASP A 83 21.55 -3.39 -3.40
N LEU A 84 21.46 -2.54 -4.43
CA LEU A 84 22.42 -2.47 -5.54
C LEU A 84 23.03 -1.06 -5.63
N ARG A 85 23.75 -0.63 -4.59
CA ARG A 85 24.75 0.43 -4.74
C ARG A 85 26.15 -0.05 -4.34
N PRO A 86 27.12 -0.05 -5.28
CA PRO A 86 28.50 -0.42 -5.02
C PRO A 86 29.25 0.61 -4.16
#